data_AF-K1YB31-F1
#
_entry.id   AF-K1YB31-F1
#
_cell.length_a   1.000
_cell.length_b   1.000
_cell.length_c   1.000
_cell.angle_alpha   90.00
_cell.angle_beta   90.00
_cell.angle_gamma   90.00
#
_symmetry.space_group_name_H-M   'P 1'
#
loop_
_entity.id
_entity.type
_entity.pdbx_description
1 polymer ?
#
loop_
_entity_poly.entity_id
_entity_poly.type
_entity_poly.pdbx_seq_one_letter_code
_entity_poly.pdbx_strand_id
1 'polypeptide(L)'
;MAVQTDGKIVAAGESGGNFALARYRSDGSLDDTFGSGGKVISDIGGYDQVRAIALQADGKIVAAGGSAGADDNRFGLARYNGDGSPDHAFGKKGTVTIGSNGDLWAHSVTVQSDGKIVAAGERVQGGESDFFLVRCRNDGNPDTDFGEGGKVTTNFRR
;
A
#
# COMPACT_ATOMS: atom_id res chain seq x y z
N MET A 1 4.17 0.95 10.24
CA MET A 1 5.27 1.89 10.52
C MET A 1 6.54 1.36 9.86
N ALA A 2 7.45 2.24 9.43
CA ALA A 2 8.76 1.91 8.90
C ALA A 2 9.80 2.95 9.35
N VAL A 3 11.08 2.56 9.34
CA VAL A 3 12.21 3.44 9.71
C VAL A 3 13.10 3.63 8.49
N GLN A 4 13.31 4.88 8.09
CA GLN A 4 14.17 5.28 6.99
C GLN A 4 15.65 5.17 7.39
N THR A 5 16.55 5.08 6.41
CA THR A 5 17.99 4.91 6.64
C THR A 5 18.65 6.08 7.37
N ASP A 6 18.04 7.26 7.31
CA ASP A 6 18.45 8.46 8.05
C ASP A 6 17.89 8.53 9.49
N GLY A 7 17.21 7.47 9.94
CA GLY A 7 16.63 7.37 11.27
C GLY A 7 15.26 8.03 11.43
N LYS A 8 14.71 8.64 10.37
CA LYS A 8 13.32 9.14 10.41
C LYS A 8 12.34 7.98 10.41
N ILE A 9 11.17 8.20 11.02
CA ILE A 9 10.14 7.18 11.20
C ILE A 9 8.90 7.60 10.43
N VAL A 10 8.39 6.72 9.57
CA VAL A 10 7.11 6.91 8.88
C VAL A 10 6.07 6.05 9.55
N ALA A 11 5.00 6.67 10.03
CA ALA A 11 3.79 6.02 10.50
C ALA A 11 2.69 6.14 9.43
N ALA A 12 1.79 5.17 9.41
CA ALA A 12 0.66 5.16 8.51
C ALA A 12 -0.61 4.77 9.26
N GLY A 13 -1.73 5.30 8.81
CA GLY A 13 -3.05 5.05 9.34
C GLY A 13 -4.12 5.67 8.46
N GLU A 14 -5.22 6.09 9.07
CA GLU A 14 -6.38 6.68 8.42
C GLU A 14 -6.73 8.03 9.06
N SER A 15 -7.22 8.96 8.23
CA SER A 15 -7.76 10.23 8.69
C SER A 15 -8.93 10.66 7.81
N GLY A 16 -10.14 10.67 8.36
CA GLY A 16 -11.35 11.09 7.65
C GLY A 16 -11.71 10.17 6.47
N GLY A 17 -11.44 8.88 6.60
CA GLY A 17 -11.64 7.85 5.57
C GLY A 17 -10.51 7.77 4.54
N ASN A 18 -9.44 8.55 4.69
CA ASN A 18 -8.35 8.63 3.72
C ASN A 18 -7.06 8.02 4.25
N PHE A 19 -6.16 7.64 3.34
CA PHE A 19 -4.79 7.26 3.70
C PHE A 19 -4.09 8.43 4.39
N ALA A 20 -3.49 8.15 5.56
CA ALA A 20 -2.71 9.13 6.29
C ALA A 20 -1.30 8.60 6.54
N LEU A 21 -0.29 9.44 6.25
CA LEU A 21 1.09 9.22 6.65
C LEU A 21 1.54 10.37 7.56
N ALA A 22 2.35 10.04 8.56
CA ALA A 22 3.06 11.02 9.36
C ALA A 22 4.53 10.63 9.43
N ARG A 23 5.42 11.62 9.30
CA ARG A 23 6.86 11.39 9.49
C ARG A 23 7.37 12.09 10.73
N TYR A 24 8.21 11.37 11.46
CA TYR A 24 8.86 11.83 12.67
C TYR A 24 10.38 11.80 12.48
N ARG A 25 11.07 12.73 13.13
CA ARG A 25 12.52 12.68 13.32
C ARG A 25 12.88 11.57 14.29
N SER A 26 14.17 11.27 14.39
CA SER A 26 14.69 10.26 15.33
C SER A 26 14.42 10.58 16.80
N ASP A 27 14.16 11.85 17.14
CA ASP A 27 13.79 12.31 18.48
C ASP A 27 12.27 12.24 18.75
N GLY A 28 11.47 11.76 17.80
CA GLY A 28 10.01 11.66 17.91
C GLY A 28 9.25 12.95 17.59
N SER A 29 9.91 14.06 17.25
CA SER A 29 9.25 15.27 16.76
C SER A 29 8.73 15.08 15.34
N LEU A 30 7.63 15.76 14.97
CA LEU A 30 7.14 15.73 13.58
C LEU A 30 8.16 16.39 12.64
N ASP A 31 8.46 15.71 11.53
CA ASP A 31 9.32 16.24 10.49
C ASP A 31 8.52 17.15 9.55
N ASP A 32 8.58 18.45 9.77
CA ASP A 32 7.88 19.48 8.98
C ASP A 32 8.28 19.55 7.50
N THR A 33 9.36 18.88 7.10
CA THR A 33 9.75 18.75 5.68
C THR A 33 8.97 17.67 4.91
N PHE A 34 8.13 16.90 5.60
CA PHE A 34 7.31 15.85 4.99
C PHE A 34 5.87 16.32 4.77
N GLY A 35 5.42 16.32 3.51
CA GLY A 35 4.08 16.74 3.15
C GLY A 35 3.73 18.13 3.69
N SER A 36 2.58 18.25 4.36
CA SER A 36 2.16 19.48 5.04
C SER A 36 2.30 19.31 6.56
N GLY A 37 3.30 19.97 7.15
CA GLY A 37 3.53 19.95 8.60
C GLY A 37 3.81 18.56 9.17
N GLY A 38 4.53 17.73 8.40
CA GLY A 38 4.88 16.36 8.75
C GLY A 38 3.83 15.31 8.43
N LYS A 39 2.80 15.67 7.65
CA LYS A 39 1.64 14.82 7.37
C LYS A 39 1.29 14.81 5.89
N VAL A 40 0.77 13.67 5.44
CA VAL A 40 0.18 13.49 4.11
C VAL A 40 -1.18 12.85 4.31
N ILE A 41 -2.20 13.38 3.65
CA ILE A 41 -3.52 12.78 3.55
C ILE A 41 -3.79 12.56 2.06
N SER A 42 -4.20 11.36 1.67
CA SER A 42 -4.47 11.01 0.28
C SER A 42 -5.77 10.25 0.16
N ASP A 43 -6.68 10.80 -0.63
CA ASP A 43 -7.84 10.07 -1.14
C ASP A 43 -7.37 9.19 -2.30
N ILE A 44 -7.49 7.87 -2.15
CA ILE A 44 -7.11 6.91 -3.18
C ILE A 44 -8.33 6.23 -3.83
N GLY A 45 -9.54 6.72 -3.53
CA GLY A 45 -10.78 6.34 -4.22
C GLY A 45 -11.88 5.73 -3.35
N GLY A 46 -11.87 5.86 -2.02
CA GLY A 46 -12.95 5.36 -1.16
C GLY A 46 -12.71 5.47 0.35
N TYR A 47 -13.37 4.61 1.15
CA TYR A 47 -12.99 4.40 2.56
C TYR A 47 -11.70 3.58 2.57
N ASP A 48 -10.60 4.30 2.76
CA ASP A 48 -9.26 3.80 2.50
C ASP A 48 -8.53 3.61 3.83
N GLN A 49 -8.29 2.34 4.20
CA GLN A 49 -7.51 2.01 5.39
C GLN A 49 -6.11 1.56 4.99
N VAL A 50 -5.09 2.38 5.28
CA VAL A 50 -3.70 1.90 5.23
C VAL A 50 -3.50 0.88 6.33
N ARG A 51 -3.01 -0.30 5.96
CA ARG A 51 -2.71 -1.38 6.91
C ARG A 51 -1.22 -1.69 6.98
N ALA A 52 -0.48 -1.43 5.91
CA ALA A 52 0.94 -1.69 5.85
C ALA A 52 1.69 -0.64 5.05
N ILE A 53 2.97 -0.44 5.38
CA ILE A 53 3.90 0.37 4.59
C ILE A 53 5.24 -0.34 4.47
N ALA A 54 5.93 -0.09 3.37
CA ALA A 54 7.29 -0.52 3.10
C ALA A 54 8.11 0.61 2.48
N LEU A 55 9.42 0.57 2.68
CA LEU A 55 10.35 1.53 2.09
C LEU A 55 11.07 0.89 0.90
N GLN A 56 11.24 1.66 -0.16
CA GLN A 56 12.12 1.32 -1.27
C GLN A 56 13.54 1.84 -1.00
N ALA A 57 14.53 1.23 -1.66
CA ALA A 57 15.94 1.60 -1.50
C ALA A 57 16.26 3.04 -1.97
N ASP A 58 15.44 3.59 -2.85
CA ASP A 58 15.54 4.98 -3.34
C ASP A 58 14.84 5.99 -2.42
N GLY A 59 14.37 5.56 -1.24
CA GLY A 59 13.70 6.41 -0.27
C GLY A 59 12.21 6.63 -0.52
N LYS A 60 11.63 6.03 -1.57
CA LYS A 60 10.17 6.04 -1.76
C LYS A 60 9.46 5.19 -0.71
N ILE A 61 8.19 5.54 -0.46
CA ILE A 61 7.32 4.88 0.51
C ILE A 61 6.17 4.22 -0.24
N VAL A 62 5.98 2.92 -0.06
CA VAL A 62 4.83 2.18 -0.58
C VAL A 62 3.86 1.93 0.57
N ALA A 63 2.61 2.36 0.41
CA ALA A 63 1.52 2.09 1.33
C ALA A 63 0.53 1.11 0.70
N ALA A 64 0.03 0.19 1.51
CA ALA A 64 -0.90 -0.85 1.12
C ALA A 64 -2.10 -0.89 2.06
N GLY A 65 -3.28 -1.12 1.49
CA GLY A 65 -4.51 -1.13 2.24
C GLY A 65 -5.69 -1.67 1.45
N GLY A 66 -6.87 -1.53 2.04
CA GLY A 66 -8.14 -1.74 1.36
C GLY A 66 -8.76 -0.41 0.96
N SER A 67 -9.42 -0.40 -0.20
CA SER A 67 -10.33 0.67 -0.62
C SER A 67 -11.72 0.07 -0.73
N ALA A 68 -12.66 0.57 0.08
CA ALA A 68 -14.05 0.14 -0.03
C ALA A 68 -14.68 0.75 -1.29
N GLY A 69 -14.89 -0.07 -2.32
CA GLY A 69 -15.70 0.29 -3.47
C GLY A 69 -17.19 0.13 -3.18
N ALA A 70 -18.04 0.64 -4.09
CA ALA A 70 -19.50 0.53 -3.96
C ALA A 70 -20.03 -0.91 -4.03
N ASP A 71 -19.31 -1.80 -4.72
CA ASP A 71 -19.73 -3.18 -4.97
C ASP A 71 -18.79 -4.24 -4.33
N ASP A 72 -17.50 -3.91 -4.13
CA ASP A 72 -16.47 -4.79 -3.58
C ASP A 72 -15.32 -4.01 -2.90
N ASN A 73 -14.74 -4.59 -1.84
CA ASN A 73 -13.50 -4.07 -1.23
C ASN A 73 -12.29 -4.46 -2.09
N ARG A 74 -11.52 -3.46 -2.52
CA ARG A 74 -10.38 -3.66 -3.42
C ARG A 74 -9.07 -3.47 -2.69
N PHE A 75 -8.05 -4.13 -3.19
CA PHE A 75 -6.68 -3.88 -2.76
C PHE A 75 -6.18 -2.57 -3.36
N GLY A 76 -5.60 -1.71 -2.53
CA GLY A 76 -4.98 -0.45 -2.93
C GLY A 76 -3.49 -0.40 -2.60
N LEU A 77 -2.69 0.10 -3.54
CA LEU A 77 -1.34 0.61 -3.32
C LEU A 77 -1.30 2.11 -3.58
N ALA A 78 -0.56 2.82 -2.74
CA ALA A 78 -0.15 4.19 -3.00
C ALA A 78 1.37 4.29 -2.86
N ARG A 79 2.00 5.11 -3.70
CA ARG A 79 3.43 5.39 -3.59
C ARG A 79 3.71 6.88 -3.45
N TYR A 80 4.63 7.18 -2.54
CA TYR A 80 5.08 8.52 -2.22
C TYR A 80 6.59 8.63 -2.39
N ASN A 81 7.03 9.82 -2.78
CA ASN A 81 8.43 10.20 -2.75
C ASN A 81 8.92 10.36 -1.30
N GLY A 82 10.25 10.51 -1.16
CA GLY A 82 10.86 10.71 0.15
C GLY A 82 10.42 11.98 0.88
N ASP A 83 9.79 12.95 0.22
CA ASP A 83 9.20 14.14 0.84
C ASP A 83 7.71 14.01 1.17
N GLY A 84 7.10 12.86 0.85
CA GLY A 84 5.67 12.61 1.05
C GLY A 84 4.78 13.06 -0.11
N SER A 85 5.32 13.67 -1.16
CA SER A 85 4.57 13.94 -2.38
C SER A 85 4.21 12.62 -3.10
N PRO A 86 3.04 12.51 -3.76
CA PRO A 86 2.70 11.32 -4.55
C PRO A 86 3.69 11.09 -5.70
N ASP A 87 4.09 9.83 -5.92
CA ASP A 87 4.88 9.46 -7.09
C ASP A 87 3.98 9.28 -8.31
N HIS A 88 3.81 10.34 -9.10
CA HIS A 88 2.92 10.30 -10.27
C HIS A 88 3.34 9.33 -11.38
N ALA A 89 4.55 8.78 -11.35
CA ALA A 89 4.98 7.75 -12.29
C ALA A 89 4.52 6.34 -11.89
N PHE A 90 3.95 6.17 -10.69
CA PHE A 90 3.43 4.89 -10.20
C PHE A 90 1.93 4.74 -10.54
N GLY A 91 1.59 3.67 -11.25
CA GLY A 91 0.20 3.35 -11.60
C GLY A 91 -0.56 4.53 -12.20
N LYS A 92 -1.75 4.80 -11.66
CA LYS A 92 -2.58 5.94 -12.04
C LYS A 92 -2.31 7.13 -11.10
N LYS A 93 -1.29 7.92 -11.43
CA LYS A 93 -0.91 9.16 -10.71
C LYS A 93 -0.50 8.95 -9.24
N GLY A 94 0.09 7.80 -8.91
CA GLY A 94 0.56 7.47 -7.56
C GLY A 94 -0.18 6.32 -6.90
N THR A 95 -1.22 5.79 -7.54
CA THR A 95 -2.04 4.72 -6.95
C THR A 95 -2.27 3.56 -7.91
N VAL A 96 -2.50 2.39 -7.34
CA VAL A 96 -2.92 1.17 -8.05
C VAL A 96 -4.06 0.57 -7.26
N THR A 97 -5.16 0.25 -7.94
CA THR A 97 -6.28 -0.49 -7.36
C THR A 97 -6.42 -1.81 -8.10
N ILE A 98 -6.54 -2.90 -7.35
CA ILE A 98 -6.64 -4.25 -7.90
C ILE A 98 -7.88 -4.89 -7.30
N GLY A 99 -8.86 -5.18 -8.16
CA GLY A 99 -10.06 -5.93 -7.79
C GLY A 99 -9.85 -7.44 -7.87
N SER A 100 -10.81 -8.18 -7.33
CA SER A 100 -10.93 -9.63 -7.47
C SER A 100 -12.40 -10.04 -7.47
N ASN A 101 -12.70 -11.31 -7.72
CA ASN A 101 -14.03 -11.85 -7.42
C ASN A 101 -14.15 -12.03 -5.89
N GLY A 102 -14.42 -10.95 -5.15
CA GLY A 102 -14.47 -10.93 -3.68
C GLY A 102 -13.60 -9.83 -3.07
N ASP A 103 -13.83 -9.59 -1.79
CA ASP A 103 -13.19 -8.53 -1.02
C ASP A 103 -11.72 -8.83 -0.75
N LEU A 104 -10.84 -7.87 -1.01
CA LEU A 104 -9.41 -7.97 -0.71
C LEU A 104 -9.01 -7.05 0.44
N TRP A 105 -8.49 -7.65 1.50
CA TRP A 105 -7.94 -6.96 2.67
C TRP A 105 -6.43 -7.18 2.74
N ALA A 106 -5.64 -6.22 2.26
CA ALA A 106 -4.19 -6.30 2.41
C ALA A 106 -3.76 -6.04 3.87
N HIS A 107 -2.88 -6.89 4.37
CA HIS A 107 -2.34 -6.79 5.73
C HIS A 107 -0.83 -6.54 5.75
N SER A 108 -0.14 -6.86 4.66
CA SER A 108 1.30 -6.73 4.56
C SER A 108 1.72 -6.28 3.18
N VAL A 109 2.81 -5.52 3.12
CA VAL A 109 3.50 -5.15 1.90
C VAL A 109 5.00 -5.18 2.13
N THR A 110 5.74 -5.66 1.15
CA THR A 110 7.20 -5.67 1.13
C THR A 110 7.71 -5.30 -0.25
N VAL A 111 8.95 -4.82 -0.29
CA VAL A 111 9.65 -4.46 -1.53
C VAL A 111 10.83 -5.41 -1.69
N GLN A 112 10.87 -6.11 -2.82
CA GLN A 112 11.97 -6.99 -3.19
C GLN A 112 13.19 -6.17 -3.63
N SER A 113 14.39 -6.79 -3.60
CA SER A 113 15.64 -6.11 -3.96
C SER A 113 15.70 -5.62 -5.41
N ASP A 114 14.87 -6.20 -6.29
CA ASP A 114 14.72 -5.79 -7.70
C ASP A 114 13.65 -4.71 -7.91
N GLY A 115 13.08 -4.18 -6.81
CA GLY A 115 12.06 -3.13 -6.83
C GLY A 115 10.63 -3.63 -7.07
N LYS A 116 10.40 -4.93 -7.21
CA LYS A 116 9.04 -5.47 -7.24
C LYS A 116 8.38 -5.32 -5.86
N ILE A 117 7.09 -5.09 -5.85
CA ILE A 117 6.28 -4.88 -4.65
C ILE A 117 5.41 -6.12 -4.47
N VAL A 118 5.46 -6.74 -3.29
CA VAL A 118 4.61 -7.88 -2.95
C VAL A 118 3.71 -7.49 -1.80
N ALA A 119 2.40 -7.65 -1.98
CA ALA A 119 1.42 -7.49 -0.93
C ALA A 119 0.70 -8.81 -0.66
N ALA A 120 0.28 -9.00 0.58
CA ALA A 120 -0.44 -10.19 1.01
C ALA A 120 -1.58 -9.81 1.96
N GLY A 121 -2.62 -10.64 1.96
CA GLY A 121 -3.82 -10.37 2.71
C GLY A 121 -4.86 -11.47 2.65
N GLU A 122 -6.06 -11.12 3.11
CA GLU A 122 -7.23 -11.97 3.10
C GLU A 122 -8.12 -11.63 1.90
N ARG A 123 -8.61 -12.67 1.23
CA ARG A 123 -9.67 -12.57 0.23
C ARG A 123 -10.94 -13.19 0.80
N VAL A 124 -12.01 -12.41 0.90
CA VAL A 124 -13.32 -12.89 1.40
C VAL A 124 -14.29 -13.03 0.23
N GLN A 125 -14.86 -14.22 0.04
CA GLN A 125 -15.88 -14.48 -0.97
C GLN A 125 -16.93 -15.46 -0.44
N GLY A 126 -18.21 -15.05 -0.46
CA GLY A 126 -19.32 -15.92 -0.06
C GLY A 126 -19.29 -16.31 1.44
N GLY A 127 -18.70 -15.46 2.28
CA GLY A 127 -18.54 -15.72 3.72
C GLY A 127 -17.28 -16.52 4.10
N GLU A 128 -16.48 -16.94 3.11
CA GLU A 128 -15.26 -17.72 3.31
C GLU A 128 -14.02 -16.86 3.05
N SER A 129 -12.94 -17.16 3.78
CA SER A 129 -11.67 -16.43 3.73
C SER A 129 -10.53 -17.30 3.24
N ASP A 130 -9.83 -16.81 2.22
CA ASP A 130 -8.60 -17.40 1.66
C ASP A 130 -7.44 -16.39 1.75
N PHE A 131 -6.20 -16.82 1.53
CA PHE A 131 -5.08 -15.87 1.42
C PHE A 131 -4.82 -15.50 -0.04
N PHE A 132 -4.47 -14.24 -0.27
CA PHE A 132 -3.98 -13.78 -1.56
C PHE A 132 -2.57 -13.20 -1.46
N LEU A 133 -1.83 -13.31 -2.56
CA LEU A 133 -0.64 -12.51 -2.83
C LEU A 133 -0.86 -11.73 -4.13
N VAL A 134 -0.39 -10.49 -4.15
CA VAL A 134 -0.23 -9.71 -5.38
C VAL A 134 1.22 -9.31 -5.51
N ARG A 135 1.78 -9.42 -6.72
CA ARG A 135 3.06 -8.82 -7.05
C ARG A 135 2.89 -7.78 -8.15
N CYS A 136 3.40 -6.59 -7.88
CA CYS A 136 3.49 -5.49 -8.85
C CYS A 136 4.95 -5.23 -9.21
N ARG A 137 5.18 -4.75 -10.42
CA ARG A 137 6.45 -4.19 -10.86
C ARG A 137 6.67 -2.81 -10.22
N ASN A 138 7.88 -2.26 -10.38
CA ASN A 138 8.24 -0.97 -9.79
C ASN A 138 7.45 0.23 -10.38
N ASP A 139 6.76 0.06 -11.50
CA ASP A 139 5.85 1.06 -12.05
C ASP A 139 4.41 0.93 -11.50
N GLY A 140 4.16 -0.08 -10.67
CA GLY A 140 2.85 -0.37 -10.09
C GLY A 140 1.98 -1.31 -10.92
N ASN A 141 2.37 -1.64 -12.14
CA ASN A 141 1.64 -2.59 -12.96
C ASN A 141 1.76 -4.01 -12.40
N PRO A 142 0.71 -4.85 -12.48
CA PRO A 142 0.80 -6.25 -12.08
C PRO A 142 1.96 -6.97 -12.77
N ASP A 143 2.72 -7.75 -12.02
CA ASP A 143 3.78 -8.60 -12.57
C ASP A 143 3.16 -9.87 -13.14
N THR A 144 2.89 -9.88 -14.45
CA THR A 144 2.25 -11.01 -15.15
C THR A 144 3.01 -12.33 -15.07
N ASP A 145 4.28 -12.29 -14.68
CA ASP A 145 5.11 -13.50 -14.48
C ASP A 145 4.91 -14.12 -13.08
N PHE A 146 4.03 -13.53 -12.25
CA PHE A 146 3.68 -14.01 -10.92
C PHE A 146 2.25 -14.54 -10.87
N GLY A 147 2.11 -15.87 -10.70
CA GLY A 147 0.81 -16.51 -10.60
C GLY A 147 -0.06 -16.25 -11.83
N GLU A 148 -1.35 -15.96 -11.60
CA GLU A 148 -2.30 -15.60 -12.65
C GLU A 148 -2.43 -14.08 -12.72
N GLY A 149 -1.80 -13.46 -13.72
CA GLY A 149 -1.92 -12.01 -13.96
C GLY A 149 -1.40 -11.14 -12.81
N GLY A 150 -0.37 -11.60 -12.08
CA GLY A 150 0.20 -10.90 -10.92
C GLY A 150 -0.41 -11.26 -9.59
N LYS A 151 -1.27 -12.29 -9.54
CA LYS A 151 -2.01 -12.70 -8.33
C LYS A 151 -1.86 -14.18 -8.05
N VAL A 152 -1.91 -14.53 -6.77
CA VAL A 152 -2.02 -15.91 -6.29
C VAL A 152 -3.11 -15.94 -5.23
N THR A 153 -4.04 -16.88 -5.33
CA THR A 153 -5.00 -17.17 -4.25
C THR A 153 -4.72 -18.58 -3.76
N THR A 154 -4.52 -18.73 -2.45
CA THR A 154 -4.34 -20.05 -1.83
C THR A 154 -5.61 -20.41 -1.10
N ASN A 155 -6.31 -21.43 -1.60
CA ASN A 155 -7.56 -21.92 -1.05
C ASN A 155 -7.26 -22.96 0.06
N PHE A 156 -7.84 -22.76 1.25
CA PHE A 156 -7.72 -23.69 2.38
C PHE A 156 -9.00 -24.48 2.69
N ARG A 157 -10.01 -24.39 1.81
CA ARG A 157 -11.25 -25.15 1.90
C ARG A 157 -10.94 -26.64 1.79
N ARG A 158 -11.66 -27.44 2.59
CA ARG A 158 -11.64 -28.90 2.54
C ARG A 158 -12.78 -29.43 1.67
#